data_AF-A0A956HCZ5-F1
#
_entry.id   AF-A0A956HCZ5-F1
#
_cell.length_a   1.000
_cell.length_b   1.000
_cell.length_c   1.000
_cell.angle_alpha   90.00
_cell.angle_beta   90.00
_cell.angle_gamma   90.00
#
_symmetry.space_group_name_H-M   'P 1'
#
loop_
_entity.id
_entity.type
_entity.pdbx_description
1 polymer ?
#
loop_
_entity_poly.entity_id
_entity_poly.type
_entity_poly.pdbx_seq_one_letter_code
_entity_poly.pdbx_strand_id
1 'polypeptide(L)'
;DGDVDGDGDGAGDGDGDGDGDGDGDGDGDGDGDGDGDGDGDVCGDGNVGPFEACDDGENNGEYGYCDDVCSGPGPSCGDAELNGPELCDDGINDGGYGGCEADCLALAPYCGDAEVNGPESCDDGVNDESYGSCLTSCLGFADYCGDQVINGPETCDDGNNNNDDGCLGSCFYAQSCLDILNYDNQATDGKYLLKPDGVNFQPFEVYCDMLTDGGGYTFLKVNQGQDTFAVAAEAYCATYGMKLFIPRSEPHKDSAWAIANNGSIGPDSHADYMRILGIYPKFNGATCSSQPMNSSNLNCGWHASDDGPWFVHQVSNITEPNGDNNVTASMYYQWQGNGQIQWHNDIGGNGYASTRFMCDIGDKTP
;
A
#
# COMPACT_ATOMS: atom_id res chain seq x y z
N ASP A 1 28.90 -40.83 -17.49
CA ASP A 1 27.57 -41.07 -18.07
C ASP A 1 26.90 -39.73 -18.29
N GLY A 2 26.81 -39.14 -19.48
CA GLY A 2 27.14 -39.54 -20.85
C GLY A 2 26.85 -38.32 -21.76
N ASP A 3 27.64 -38.19 -22.81
CA ASP A 3 27.69 -37.09 -23.80
C ASP A 3 26.42 -36.94 -24.68
N VAL A 4 26.29 -35.79 -25.38
CA VAL A 4 26.41 -35.63 -26.86
C VAL A 4 25.82 -34.27 -27.33
N ASP A 5 26.73 -33.39 -27.78
CA ASP A 5 26.86 -32.56 -29.00
C ASP A 5 25.69 -31.97 -29.81
N GLY A 6 25.92 -30.76 -30.35
CA GLY A 6 25.23 -30.20 -31.52
C GLY A 6 25.64 -28.76 -31.88
N ASP A 7 26.70 -28.61 -32.69
CA ASP A 7 27.18 -27.36 -33.32
C ASP A 7 26.29 -26.88 -34.48
N GLY A 8 26.39 -25.58 -34.83
CA GLY A 8 25.81 -25.03 -36.06
C GLY A 8 26.18 -23.57 -36.34
N ASP A 9 27.35 -23.37 -36.95
CA ASP A 9 27.80 -22.09 -37.55
C ASP A 9 27.04 -21.77 -38.85
N GLY A 10 26.87 -20.47 -39.15
CA GLY A 10 26.33 -20.00 -40.42
C GLY A 10 26.66 -18.53 -40.70
N ALA A 11 27.88 -18.27 -41.17
CA ALA A 11 28.26 -17.04 -41.86
C ALA A 11 28.04 -17.22 -43.38
N GLY A 12 27.58 -16.16 -44.07
CA GLY A 12 27.42 -16.14 -45.51
C GLY A 12 27.29 -14.72 -46.04
N ASP A 13 28.38 -14.24 -46.64
CA ASP A 13 28.56 -12.95 -47.31
C ASP A 13 27.74 -12.81 -48.60
N GLY A 14 27.51 -11.57 -49.05
CA GLY A 14 26.93 -11.30 -50.37
C GLY A 14 26.84 -9.82 -50.73
N ASP A 15 27.97 -9.11 -50.79
CA ASP A 15 28.07 -7.82 -51.48
C ASP A 15 28.10 -8.06 -52.99
N GLY A 16 27.16 -7.43 -53.71
CA GLY A 16 27.06 -7.48 -55.17
C GLY A 16 27.01 -6.08 -55.75
N ASP A 17 28.18 -5.51 -56.04
CA ASP A 17 28.34 -4.33 -56.87
C ASP A 17 28.11 -4.71 -58.34
N GLY A 18 27.15 -4.04 -58.98
CA GLY A 18 26.85 -4.19 -60.41
C GLY A 18 27.02 -2.85 -61.12
N ASP A 19 28.17 -2.65 -61.74
CA ASP A 19 28.41 -1.60 -62.73
C ASP A 19 27.63 -1.92 -64.03
N GLY A 20 26.94 -0.91 -64.57
CA GLY A 20 26.23 -0.99 -65.83
C GLY A 20 26.26 0.34 -66.56
N ASP A 21 27.33 0.57 -67.34
CA ASP A 21 27.40 1.62 -68.35
C ASP A 21 26.40 1.33 -69.49
N GLY A 22 25.63 2.36 -69.88
CA GLY A 22 24.71 2.32 -71.00
C GLY A 22 24.66 3.67 -71.70
N ASP A 23 25.60 3.89 -72.63
CA ASP A 23 25.53 4.97 -73.62
C ASP A 23 24.33 4.76 -74.55
N GLY A 24 23.50 5.79 -74.65
CA GLY A 24 22.35 5.84 -75.56
C GLY A 24 22.22 7.23 -76.16
N ASP A 25 23.03 7.51 -77.18
CA ASP A 25 22.85 8.63 -78.10
C ASP A 25 21.52 8.45 -78.85
N GLY A 26 20.59 9.38 -78.63
CA GLY A 26 19.32 9.48 -79.32
C GLY A 26 19.08 10.92 -79.74
N ASP A 27 19.69 11.30 -80.87
CA ASP A 27 19.34 12.51 -81.60
C ASP A 27 17.87 12.43 -82.04
N GLY A 28 17.05 13.28 -81.41
CA GLY A 28 15.67 13.51 -81.77
C GLY A 28 15.46 15.00 -82.00
N ASP A 29 15.86 15.48 -83.18
CA ASP A 29 15.45 16.78 -83.71
C ASP A 29 13.93 16.80 -83.85
N GLY A 30 13.28 17.44 -82.89
CA GLY A 30 11.88 17.80 -82.92
C GLY A 30 11.76 19.32 -82.83
N ASP A 31 12.10 20.00 -83.92
CA ASP A 31 11.71 21.39 -84.18
C ASP A 31 10.18 21.46 -84.21
N GLY A 32 9.61 21.71 -83.05
CA GLY A 32 8.23 22.09 -82.84
C GLY A 32 8.21 23.48 -82.22
N ASP A 33 8.52 24.49 -83.03
CA ASP A 33 8.15 25.89 -82.79
C ASP A 33 6.61 25.98 -82.73
N GLY A 34 6.07 25.56 -81.60
CA GLY A 34 4.74 25.92 -81.15
C GLY A 34 4.88 27.13 -80.26
N ASP A 35 5.10 28.30 -80.86
CA ASP A 35 4.75 29.59 -80.29
C ASP A 35 3.22 29.65 -80.14
N GLY A 36 2.71 28.83 -79.24
CA GLY A 36 1.44 29.06 -78.58
C GLY A 36 1.78 29.91 -77.38
N ASP A 37 1.70 31.23 -77.54
CA ASP A 37 1.47 32.21 -76.46
C ASP A 37 0.11 31.90 -75.80
N GLY A 38 -0.01 30.70 -75.25
CA GLY A 38 -0.96 30.38 -74.22
C GLY A 38 -0.32 30.85 -72.93
N ASP A 39 -0.36 32.16 -72.69
CA ASP A 39 -0.41 32.74 -71.34
C ASP A 39 -1.73 32.25 -70.69
N GLY A 40 -1.89 30.94 -70.59
CA GLY A 40 -2.94 30.31 -69.81
C GLY A 40 -2.31 30.08 -68.46
N ASP A 41 -2.77 30.81 -67.46
CA ASP A 41 -2.49 30.55 -66.04
C ASP A 41 -2.35 29.04 -65.81
N VAL A 42 -1.10 28.57 -65.64
CA VAL A 42 -0.81 27.17 -65.36
C VAL A 42 -0.46 27.08 -63.90
N CYS A 43 -1.37 26.48 -63.14
CA CYS A 43 -1.12 26.15 -61.75
C CYS A 43 0.17 25.33 -61.60
N GLY A 44 1.09 25.84 -60.78
CA GLY A 44 2.39 25.27 -60.49
C GLY A 44 3.56 25.97 -61.19
N ASP A 45 3.35 27.14 -61.82
CA ASP A 45 4.42 27.90 -62.48
C ASP A 45 5.13 28.90 -61.54
N GLY A 46 4.67 29.01 -60.30
CA GLY A 46 5.20 29.89 -59.26
C GLY A 46 4.71 31.34 -59.34
N ASN A 47 3.75 31.66 -60.21
CA ASN A 47 3.16 33.00 -60.35
C ASN A 47 1.64 32.95 -60.21
N VAL A 48 1.08 33.73 -59.28
CA VAL A 48 -0.38 33.79 -59.09
C VAL A 48 -1.06 34.48 -60.27
N GLY A 49 -1.73 33.70 -61.12
CA GLY A 49 -2.53 34.15 -62.25
C GLY A 49 -3.92 34.68 -61.90
N PRO A 50 -4.62 35.38 -62.82
CA PRO A 50 -5.98 35.90 -62.61
C PRO A 50 -7.06 34.90 -62.18
N PHE A 51 -6.88 33.58 -62.38
CA PHE A 51 -7.82 32.54 -61.93
C PHE A 51 -7.32 31.69 -60.75
N GLU A 52 -6.15 32.01 -60.18
CA GLU A 52 -5.53 31.28 -59.09
C GLU A 52 -5.68 32.03 -57.77
N ALA A 53 -5.97 31.29 -56.71
CA ALA A 53 -5.99 31.86 -55.37
C ALA A 53 -4.58 32.00 -54.79
N CYS A 54 -3.67 31.10 -55.18
CA CYS A 54 -2.26 31.07 -54.82
C CYS A 54 -1.52 30.13 -55.79
N ASP A 55 -0.18 30.21 -55.85
CA ASP A 55 0.67 29.30 -56.64
C ASP A 55 2.06 29.21 -55.97
N ASP A 56 2.37 28.05 -55.39
CA ASP A 56 3.66 27.74 -54.73
C ASP A 56 4.60 26.90 -55.62
N GLY A 57 4.34 26.88 -56.93
CA GLY A 57 5.14 26.19 -57.94
C GLY A 57 5.04 24.67 -57.84
N GLU A 58 6.20 24.01 -57.90
CA GLU A 58 6.30 22.55 -57.80
C GLU A 58 5.78 21.98 -56.46
N ASN A 59 5.63 22.82 -55.42
CA ASN A 59 5.13 22.39 -54.11
C ASN A 59 3.59 22.36 -54.03
N ASN A 60 2.86 22.72 -55.09
CA ASN A 60 1.41 22.63 -55.09
C ASN A 60 0.95 21.19 -54.85
N GLY A 61 -0.02 21.02 -53.95
CA GLY A 61 -0.49 19.72 -53.46
C GLY A 61 0.33 19.16 -52.30
N GLU A 62 1.44 19.79 -51.90
CA GLU A 62 2.15 19.46 -50.66
C GLU A 62 1.52 20.16 -49.44
N TYR A 63 1.76 19.60 -48.26
CA TYR A 63 1.22 20.12 -47.01
C TYR A 63 1.86 21.48 -46.64
N GLY A 64 1.03 22.47 -46.34
CA GLY A 64 1.45 23.86 -46.08
C GLY A 64 1.54 24.74 -47.33
N TYR A 65 1.16 24.23 -48.50
CA TYR A 65 1.21 24.93 -49.78
C TYR A 65 -0.18 24.97 -50.44
N CYS A 66 -0.30 25.60 -51.60
CA CYS A 66 -1.52 25.61 -52.41
C CYS A 66 -2.04 24.20 -52.74
N ASP A 67 -3.35 24.09 -52.98
CA ASP A 67 -3.92 22.87 -53.52
C ASP A 67 -3.39 22.56 -54.93
N ASP A 68 -3.58 21.32 -55.39
CA ASP A 68 -3.04 20.82 -56.67
C ASP A 68 -3.66 21.48 -57.92
N VAL A 69 -4.68 22.32 -57.72
CA VAL A 69 -5.41 23.03 -58.79
C VAL A 69 -5.43 24.56 -58.59
N CYS A 70 -4.60 25.07 -57.67
CA CYS A 70 -4.48 26.49 -57.31
C CYS A 70 -5.82 27.18 -56.98
N SER A 71 -6.82 26.42 -56.54
CA SER A 71 -8.15 26.93 -56.23
C SER A 71 -8.22 27.57 -54.84
N GLY A 72 -7.25 27.25 -53.99
CA GLY A 72 -7.09 27.75 -52.64
C GLY A 72 -5.81 27.22 -51.96
N PRO A 73 -5.58 27.63 -50.71
CA PRO A 73 -4.61 26.96 -49.86
C PRO A 73 -4.97 25.48 -49.71
N GLY A 74 -3.97 24.62 -49.80
CA GLY A 74 -4.08 23.20 -49.52
C GLY A 74 -4.10 22.92 -48.01
N PRO A 75 -4.07 21.62 -47.63
CA PRO A 75 -4.06 21.21 -46.23
C PRO A 75 -2.86 21.80 -45.46
N SER A 76 -3.10 22.43 -44.31
CA SER A 76 -2.04 23.12 -43.55
C SER A 76 -2.37 23.36 -42.07
N CYS A 77 -1.35 23.30 -41.20
CA CYS A 77 -1.47 23.66 -39.79
C CYS A 77 -2.01 25.10 -39.62
N GLY A 78 -3.17 25.20 -38.98
CA GLY A 78 -3.94 26.42 -38.73
C GLY A 78 -5.26 26.49 -39.52
N ASP A 79 -5.61 25.47 -40.30
CA ASP A 79 -6.83 25.45 -41.13
C ASP A 79 -8.09 24.90 -40.41
N ALA A 80 -7.95 24.48 -39.15
CA ALA A 80 -8.99 23.87 -38.32
C ALA A 80 -9.50 22.51 -38.83
N GLU A 81 -8.76 21.82 -39.70
CA GLU A 81 -9.06 20.49 -40.19
C GLU A 81 -7.91 19.52 -39.90
N LEU A 82 -8.14 18.45 -39.14
CA LEU A 82 -7.09 17.43 -38.90
C LEU A 82 -6.69 16.70 -40.19
N ASN A 83 -5.54 17.06 -40.76
CA ASN A 83 -5.08 16.56 -42.05
C ASN A 83 -3.54 16.43 -42.12
N GLY A 84 -3.03 15.81 -43.20
CA GLY A 84 -1.58 15.66 -43.39
C GLY A 84 -0.85 14.97 -42.21
N PRO A 85 0.26 15.53 -41.70
CA PRO A 85 1.04 15.00 -40.57
C PRO A 85 0.55 15.45 -39.18
N GLU A 86 -0.55 16.19 -39.09
CA GLU A 86 -1.02 16.81 -37.86
C GLU A 86 -1.49 15.76 -36.83
N LEU A 87 -1.17 15.99 -35.56
CA LEU A 87 -1.77 15.26 -34.44
C LEU A 87 -3.06 15.94 -33.98
N CYS A 88 -3.15 17.25 -34.12
CA CYS A 88 -4.29 18.07 -33.78
C CYS A 88 -4.24 19.40 -34.57
N ASP A 89 -5.39 20.03 -34.78
CA ASP A 89 -5.48 21.39 -35.32
C ASP A 89 -6.72 22.09 -34.73
N ASP A 90 -6.53 23.16 -33.97
CA ASP A 90 -7.62 23.96 -33.40
C ASP A 90 -7.83 25.31 -34.14
N GLY A 91 -7.11 25.49 -35.25
CA GLY A 91 -7.08 26.69 -36.09
C GLY A 91 -6.22 27.84 -35.55
N ILE A 92 -5.93 27.88 -34.25
CA ILE A 92 -5.10 28.94 -33.63
C ILE A 92 -3.68 28.42 -33.39
N ASN A 93 -3.56 27.19 -32.90
CA ASN A 93 -2.32 26.46 -32.64
C ASN A 93 -1.31 27.34 -31.89
N ASP A 94 -1.70 27.91 -30.74
CA ASP A 94 -0.85 28.84 -29.97
C ASP A 94 -0.14 28.19 -28.78
N GLY A 95 -0.22 26.87 -28.64
CA GLY A 95 0.24 26.15 -27.45
C GLY A 95 -0.63 26.42 -26.21
N GLY A 96 -1.84 26.96 -26.40
CA GLY A 96 -2.79 27.22 -25.34
C GLY A 96 -3.27 25.94 -24.67
N TYR A 97 -3.53 26.01 -23.36
CA TYR A 97 -3.96 24.86 -22.57
C TYR A 97 -5.26 24.23 -23.13
N GLY A 98 -5.23 22.91 -23.38
CA GLY A 98 -6.32 22.16 -24.01
C GLY A 98 -6.42 22.31 -25.54
N GLY A 99 -5.42 22.94 -26.17
CA GLY A 99 -5.35 23.16 -27.61
C GLY A 99 -4.16 22.43 -28.27
N CYS A 100 -3.66 23.01 -29.35
CA CYS A 100 -2.56 22.47 -30.14
C CYS A 100 -1.28 23.29 -30.02
N GLU A 101 -0.14 22.60 -30.04
CA GLU A 101 1.16 23.27 -30.19
C GLU A 101 1.27 23.91 -31.57
N ALA A 102 2.13 24.94 -31.67
CA ALA A 102 2.23 25.77 -32.87
C ALA A 102 2.72 25.07 -34.14
N ASP A 103 3.22 23.84 -34.03
CA ASP A 103 3.61 23.00 -35.16
C ASP A 103 2.56 21.94 -35.52
N CYS A 104 1.43 21.86 -34.79
CA CYS A 104 0.40 20.82 -34.92
C CYS A 104 0.91 19.38 -34.71
N LEU A 105 2.15 19.19 -34.24
CA LEU A 105 2.75 17.86 -34.06
C LEU A 105 2.54 17.31 -32.66
N ALA A 106 2.05 18.14 -31.73
CA ALA A 106 1.75 17.76 -30.36
C ALA A 106 0.51 18.50 -29.85
N LEU A 107 -0.18 17.87 -28.90
CA LEU A 107 -1.17 18.55 -28.08
C LEU A 107 -0.44 19.48 -27.11
N ALA A 108 -0.98 20.68 -26.93
CA ALA A 108 -0.55 21.57 -25.86
C ALA A 108 -0.95 20.98 -24.50
N PRO A 109 -0.40 21.44 -23.37
CA PRO A 109 -0.71 20.87 -22.05
C PRO A 109 -2.22 20.83 -21.74
N TYR A 110 -2.72 19.74 -21.15
CA TYR A 110 -4.17 19.53 -20.97
C TYR A 110 -4.52 18.56 -19.83
N CYS A 111 -5.71 18.75 -19.26
CA CYS A 111 -6.23 17.87 -18.21
C CYS A 111 -6.48 16.45 -18.73
N GLY A 112 -5.82 15.47 -18.12
CA GLY A 112 -5.79 14.06 -18.52
C GLY A 112 -4.45 13.61 -19.10
N ASP A 113 -3.42 14.46 -19.11
CA ASP A 113 -2.09 14.11 -19.65
C ASP A 113 -1.13 13.52 -18.59
N ALA A 114 -1.59 13.38 -17.35
CA ALA A 114 -0.85 12.88 -16.19
C ALA A 114 0.30 13.78 -15.73
N GLU A 115 0.35 15.03 -16.17
CA GLU A 115 1.36 16.02 -15.78
C GLU A 115 0.68 17.29 -15.24
N VAL A 116 0.93 17.65 -13.98
CA VAL A 116 0.33 18.88 -13.42
C VAL A 116 0.90 20.13 -14.09
N ASN A 117 0.13 20.76 -14.96
CA ASN A 117 0.57 21.87 -15.79
C ASN A 117 -0.53 22.94 -16.01
N GLY A 118 -0.14 24.11 -16.52
CA GLY A 118 -1.09 25.20 -16.77
C GLY A 118 -1.91 25.61 -15.51
N PRO A 119 -3.26 25.57 -15.56
CA PRO A 119 -4.14 25.91 -14.44
C PRO A 119 -4.40 24.77 -13.45
N GLU A 120 -3.82 23.59 -13.66
CA GLU A 120 -4.13 22.39 -12.89
C GLU A 120 -3.58 22.44 -11.47
N SER A 121 -4.32 21.84 -10.55
CA SER A 121 -3.87 21.57 -9.18
C SER A 121 -3.55 20.08 -8.97
N CYS A 122 -4.03 19.22 -9.87
CA CYS A 122 -3.89 17.77 -9.84
C CYS A 122 -4.13 17.23 -11.25
N ASP A 123 -3.34 16.27 -11.69
CA ASP A 123 -3.61 15.45 -12.87
C ASP A 123 -3.01 14.06 -12.63
N ASP A 124 -3.85 13.04 -12.56
CA ASP A 124 -3.43 11.63 -12.42
C ASP A 124 -3.64 10.83 -13.71
N GLY A 125 -3.95 11.54 -14.80
CA GLY A 125 -4.25 11.02 -16.14
C GLY A 125 -5.65 10.43 -16.29
N VAL A 126 -6.27 9.98 -15.19
CA VAL A 126 -7.61 9.34 -15.22
C VAL A 126 -8.69 10.35 -14.86
N ASN A 127 -8.44 11.17 -13.82
CA ASN A 127 -9.26 12.27 -13.36
C ASN A 127 -10.73 11.88 -13.21
N ASP A 128 -11.01 10.76 -12.54
CA ASP A 128 -12.36 10.15 -12.50
C ASP A 128 -13.18 10.50 -11.26
N GLU A 129 -12.71 11.46 -10.45
CA GLU A 129 -13.32 11.84 -9.17
C GLU A 129 -13.43 10.68 -8.18
N SER A 130 -12.67 9.59 -8.38
CA SER A 130 -12.59 8.52 -7.41
C SER A 130 -11.82 8.99 -6.16
N TYR A 131 -12.02 8.27 -5.06
CA TYR A 131 -11.38 8.61 -3.79
C TYR A 131 -9.84 8.57 -3.91
N GLY A 132 -9.17 9.68 -3.58
CA GLY A 132 -7.73 9.88 -3.77
C GLY A 132 -7.30 10.31 -5.17
N SER A 133 -8.24 10.47 -6.11
CA SER A 133 -8.01 10.91 -7.49
C SER A 133 -8.26 12.41 -7.67
N CYS A 134 -7.84 12.96 -8.80
CA CYS A 134 -8.17 14.32 -9.20
C CYS A 134 -9.66 14.46 -9.62
N LEU A 135 -10.18 15.68 -9.52
CA LEU A 135 -11.48 16.01 -10.12
C LEU A 135 -11.40 15.93 -11.65
N THR A 136 -12.51 15.70 -12.36
CA THR A 136 -12.53 15.69 -13.85
C THR A 136 -12.14 17.03 -14.47
N SER A 137 -12.05 18.09 -13.65
CA SER A 137 -11.62 19.43 -14.07
C SER A 137 -10.12 19.69 -13.86
N CYS A 138 -9.39 18.78 -13.20
CA CYS A 138 -8.01 18.97 -12.74
C CYS A 138 -7.77 20.19 -11.81
N LEU A 139 -8.83 20.88 -11.39
CA LEU A 139 -8.75 22.07 -10.52
C LEU A 139 -8.71 21.72 -9.02
N GLY A 140 -8.57 20.44 -8.68
CA GLY A 140 -8.51 19.96 -7.30
C GLY A 140 -8.53 18.44 -7.22
N PHE A 141 -8.52 17.96 -5.99
CA PHE A 141 -8.68 16.55 -5.65
C PHE A 141 -10.14 16.24 -5.31
N ALA A 142 -10.56 15.00 -5.55
CA ALA A 142 -11.81 14.47 -5.02
C ALA A 142 -11.71 14.29 -3.49
N ASP A 143 -12.61 13.52 -2.89
CA ASP A 143 -12.46 13.07 -1.50
C ASP A 143 -11.13 12.30 -1.33
N TYR A 144 -10.30 12.59 -0.32
CA TYR A 144 -9.02 11.91 -0.10
C TYR A 144 -8.56 11.95 1.38
N CYS A 145 -7.75 10.96 1.76
CA CYS A 145 -7.18 10.85 3.10
C CYS A 145 -6.19 11.97 3.43
N GLY A 146 -6.43 12.65 4.56
CA GLY A 146 -5.57 13.70 5.10
C GLY A 146 -6.12 15.11 4.85
N ASP A 147 -7.38 15.24 4.42
CA ASP A 147 -8.08 16.51 4.21
C ASP A 147 -8.81 17.00 5.49
N GLN A 148 -8.73 16.23 6.58
CA GLN A 148 -9.39 16.45 7.87
C GLN A 148 -10.92 16.27 7.83
N VAL A 149 -11.45 15.63 6.79
CA VAL A 149 -12.88 15.39 6.61
C VAL A 149 -13.13 13.91 6.38
N ILE A 150 -13.73 13.25 7.36
CA ILE A 150 -14.12 11.84 7.22
C ILE A 150 -15.12 11.67 6.07
N ASN A 151 -14.67 11.15 4.93
CA ASN A 151 -15.44 10.96 3.71
C ASN A 151 -15.06 9.62 3.02
N GLY A 152 -15.76 9.28 1.93
CA GLY A 152 -15.49 8.04 1.19
C GLY A 152 -15.42 6.77 2.08
N PRO A 153 -14.31 6.00 2.03
CA PRO A 153 -14.09 4.79 2.81
C PRO A 153 -13.46 5.01 4.20
N GLU A 154 -13.15 6.25 4.57
CA GLU A 154 -12.38 6.57 5.77
C GLU A 154 -13.14 6.22 7.05
N THR A 155 -12.38 5.83 8.09
CA THR A 155 -12.92 5.68 9.45
C THR A 155 -12.44 6.77 10.39
N CYS A 156 -11.33 7.43 10.05
CA CYS A 156 -10.77 8.58 10.74
C CYS A 156 -10.01 9.45 9.73
N ASP A 157 -9.88 10.73 10.00
CA ASP A 157 -8.94 11.62 9.31
C ASP A 157 -8.51 12.70 10.32
N ASP A 158 -7.24 12.71 10.68
CA ASP A 158 -6.63 13.70 11.58
C ASP A 158 -5.64 14.63 10.87
N GLY A 159 -5.62 14.58 9.54
CA GLY A 159 -4.85 15.46 8.66
C GLY A 159 -3.34 15.23 8.71
N ASN A 160 -2.86 14.10 9.23
CA ASN A 160 -1.43 13.84 9.35
C ASN A 160 -1.06 12.36 9.12
N ASN A 161 0.23 12.04 9.01
CA ASN A 161 0.72 10.68 8.71
C ASN A 161 1.37 9.99 9.94
N ASN A 162 1.05 10.44 11.15
CA ASN A 162 1.58 9.88 12.39
C ASN A 162 0.78 8.65 12.81
N ASN A 163 1.33 7.45 12.61
CA ASN A 163 0.62 6.21 12.94
C ASN A 163 0.46 5.95 14.45
N ASP A 164 0.98 6.82 15.32
CA ASP A 164 0.99 6.65 16.77
C ASP A 164 -0.26 7.23 17.46
N ASP A 165 -1.03 8.10 16.81
CA ASP A 165 -2.20 8.79 17.38
C ASP A 165 -3.54 8.10 17.08
N GLY A 166 -3.47 6.91 16.50
CA GLY A 166 -4.60 6.01 16.33
C GLY A 166 -5.38 6.21 15.04
N CYS A 167 -5.04 7.22 14.23
CA CYS A 167 -5.41 7.25 12.83
C CYS A 167 -4.17 6.93 11.98
N LEU A 168 -4.21 5.82 11.25
CA LEU A 168 -3.12 5.52 10.32
C LEU A 168 -3.14 6.52 9.17
N GLY A 169 -1.99 6.74 8.50
CA GLY A 169 -1.94 7.55 7.28
C GLY A 169 -2.75 7.00 6.08
N SER A 170 -3.44 5.87 6.28
CA SER A 170 -4.45 5.33 5.38
C SER A 170 -5.89 5.77 5.71
N CYS A 171 -6.06 6.62 6.73
CA CYS A 171 -7.36 7.07 7.26
C CYS A 171 -8.23 5.95 7.83
N PHE A 172 -7.54 4.92 8.35
CA PHE A 172 -8.15 3.83 9.12
C PHE A 172 -7.64 3.81 10.54
N TYR A 173 -8.53 3.52 11.48
CA TYR A 173 -8.12 3.30 12.86
C TYR A 173 -7.19 2.09 12.98
N ALA A 174 -6.10 2.25 13.73
CA ALA A 174 -5.26 1.12 14.11
C ALA A 174 -6.03 0.17 15.06
N GLN A 175 -6.23 -1.09 14.65
CA GLN A 175 -6.92 -2.07 15.50
C GLN A 175 -5.94 -2.77 16.45
N SER A 176 -4.68 -2.90 16.06
CA SER A 176 -3.63 -3.53 16.84
C SER A 176 -2.25 -2.95 16.55
N CYS A 177 -1.27 -3.28 17.39
CA CYS A 177 0.13 -2.99 17.11
C CYS A 177 0.65 -3.72 15.86
N LEU A 178 0.09 -4.90 15.55
CA LEU A 178 0.45 -5.64 14.34
C LEU A 178 -0.07 -4.94 13.07
N ASP A 179 -1.26 -4.35 13.11
CA ASP A 179 -1.79 -3.55 12.00
C ASP A 179 -0.90 -2.33 11.72
N ILE A 180 -0.48 -1.63 12.77
CA ILE A 180 0.47 -0.51 12.65
C ILE A 180 1.77 -0.99 12.01
N LEU A 181 2.34 -2.10 12.48
CA LEU A 181 3.61 -2.62 11.95
C LEU A 181 3.49 -3.12 10.50
N ASN A 182 2.33 -3.64 10.11
CA ASN A 182 2.06 -4.05 8.73
C ASN A 182 1.93 -2.83 7.81
N TYR A 183 1.37 -1.72 8.30
CA TYR A 183 1.28 -0.47 7.58
C TYR A 183 2.64 0.24 7.48
N ASP A 184 3.35 0.33 8.60
CA ASP A 184 4.68 0.94 8.74
C ASP A 184 5.66 -0.07 9.34
N ASN A 185 6.43 -0.72 8.48
CA ASN A 185 7.44 -1.72 8.88
C ASN A 185 8.66 -1.12 9.61
N GLN A 186 8.70 0.21 9.80
CA GLN A 186 9.73 0.91 10.57
C GLN A 186 9.21 1.37 11.94
N ALA A 187 7.97 1.04 12.29
CA ALA A 187 7.40 1.33 13.60
C ALA A 187 8.31 0.76 14.72
N THR A 188 8.47 1.55 15.79
CA THR A 188 9.37 1.22 16.90
C THR A 188 8.60 0.92 18.17
N ASP A 189 9.25 0.28 19.16
CA ASP A 189 8.63 0.07 20.47
C ASP A 189 8.17 1.38 21.08
N GLY A 190 6.94 1.43 21.59
CA GLY A 190 6.39 2.70 22.04
C GLY A 190 4.94 2.63 22.49
N LYS A 191 4.41 3.82 22.78
CA LYS A 191 3.00 4.01 23.11
C LYS A 191 2.26 4.41 21.85
N TYR A 192 1.15 3.75 21.60
CA TYR A 192 0.30 3.96 20.43
C TYR A 192 -1.14 4.07 20.89
N LEU A 193 -1.96 4.82 20.15
CA LEU A 193 -3.41 4.81 20.32
C LEU A 193 -4.01 3.74 19.40
N LEU A 194 -4.88 2.90 19.96
CA LEU A 194 -5.64 1.91 19.20
C LEU A 194 -7.14 2.15 19.33
N LYS A 195 -7.89 1.74 18.31
CA LYS A 195 -9.34 1.61 18.37
C LYS A 195 -9.78 0.31 17.69
N PRO A 196 -9.75 -0.82 18.42
CA PRO A 196 -10.22 -2.12 17.95
C PRO A 196 -11.72 -2.12 17.57
N ASP A 197 -12.11 -3.00 16.67
CA ASP A 197 -13.45 -3.04 16.12
C ASP A 197 -14.49 -3.42 17.19
N GLY A 198 -15.69 -2.87 17.05
CA GLY A 198 -16.81 -3.14 17.97
C GLY A 198 -16.69 -2.43 19.32
N VAL A 199 -15.71 -1.54 19.51
CA VAL A 199 -15.64 -0.67 20.68
C VAL A 199 -16.30 0.69 20.40
N ASN A 200 -17.12 1.17 21.33
CA ASN A 200 -17.78 2.47 21.25
C ASN A 200 -17.01 3.58 21.99
N PHE A 201 -15.69 3.45 22.07
CA PHE A 201 -14.83 4.39 22.78
C PHE A 201 -13.89 5.13 21.83
N GLN A 202 -13.37 6.26 22.33
CA GLN A 202 -12.28 6.97 21.69
C GLN A 202 -11.02 6.09 21.67
N PRO A 203 -10.07 6.32 20.74
CA PRO A 203 -8.79 5.63 20.75
C PRO A 203 -8.13 5.69 22.14
N PHE A 204 -7.51 4.59 22.56
CA PHE A 204 -6.89 4.45 23.87
C PHE A 204 -5.43 4.03 23.76
N GLU A 205 -4.63 4.47 24.74
CA GLU A 205 -3.19 4.19 24.78
C GLU A 205 -2.91 2.73 25.15
N VAL A 206 -2.10 2.07 24.33
CA VAL A 206 -1.47 0.79 24.61
C VAL A 206 0.04 0.93 24.47
N TYR A 207 0.77 -0.10 24.88
CA TYR A 207 2.17 -0.24 24.51
C TYR A 207 2.33 -1.29 23.41
N CYS A 208 3.06 -0.92 22.37
CA CYS A 208 3.43 -1.81 21.29
C CYS A 208 4.90 -2.21 21.40
N ASP A 209 5.16 -3.51 21.36
CA ASP A 209 6.49 -4.06 21.09
C ASP A 209 6.54 -4.44 19.60
N MET A 210 7.33 -3.69 18.85
CA MET A 210 7.48 -3.76 17.39
C MET A 210 8.74 -4.54 16.99
N LEU A 211 9.55 -5.00 17.94
CA LEU A 211 10.85 -5.60 17.66
C LEU A 211 10.94 -7.08 18.06
N THR A 212 10.35 -7.47 19.19
CA THR A 212 10.44 -8.83 19.70
C THR A 212 9.70 -9.80 18.80
N ASP A 213 10.38 -10.86 18.33
CA ASP A 213 9.76 -11.94 17.56
C ASP A 213 9.02 -11.46 16.28
N GLY A 214 9.61 -10.45 15.62
CA GLY A 214 9.04 -9.79 14.45
C GLY A 214 8.01 -8.70 14.77
N GLY A 215 7.78 -8.40 16.05
CA GLY A 215 6.96 -7.28 16.50
C GLY A 215 5.45 -7.50 16.43
N GLY A 216 4.72 -6.41 16.72
CA GLY A 216 3.25 -6.36 16.68
C GLY A 216 2.56 -6.80 17.96
N TYR A 217 3.29 -6.99 19.07
CA TYR A 217 2.67 -7.34 20.34
C TYR A 217 2.00 -6.15 21.00
N THR A 218 0.76 -6.34 21.45
CA THR A 218 -0.07 -5.28 22.06
C THR A 218 -0.21 -5.53 23.56
N PHE A 219 0.11 -4.53 24.38
CA PHE A 219 -0.02 -4.61 25.84
C PHE A 219 -0.84 -3.47 26.42
N LEU A 220 -1.95 -3.83 27.08
CA LEU A 220 -2.72 -2.93 27.94
C LEU A 220 -2.63 -3.39 29.39
N LYS A 221 -1.97 -2.62 30.25
CA LYS A 221 -1.92 -2.91 31.70
C LYS A 221 -3.13 -2.36 32.44
N VAL A 222 -3.78 -3.22 33.21
CA VAL A 222 -4.99 -2.89 33.97
C VAL A 222 -4.77 -3.10 35.47
N ASN A 223 -5.03 -2.07 36.26
CA ASN A 223 -5.09 -2.15 37.73
C ASN A 223 -6.48 -1.76 38.21
N GLN A 224 -7.28 -2.74 38.64
CA GLN A 224 -8.64 -2.52 39.15
C GLN A 224 -8.66 -2.07 40.62
N GLY A 225 -7.52 -2.16 41.32
CA GLY A 225 -7.44 -1.90 42.75
C GLY A 225 -8.22 -2.88 43.63
N GLN A 226 -8.90 -3.87 43.04
CA GLN A 226 -9.71 -4.90 43.71
C GLN A 226 -9.45 -6.26 43.06
N ASP A 227 -9.53 -7.34 43.85
CA ASP A 227 -9.28 -8.69 43.37
C ASP A 227 -10.27 -9.07 42.26
N THR A 228 -9.73 -9.34 41.08
CA THR A 228 -10.45 -9.69 39.87
C THR A 228 -10.08 -11.12 39.46
N PHE A 229 -11.08 -11.98 39.32
CA PHE A 229 -10.91 -13.35 38.82
C PHE A 229 -10.83 -13.38 37.29
N ALA A 230 -10.32 -14.47 36.73
CA ALA A 230 -10.05 -14.57 35.30
C ALA A 230 -11.25 -14.24 34.40
N VAL A 231 -12.43 -14.81 34.67
CA VAL A 231 -13.68 -14.51 33.92
C VAL A 231 -14.04 -13.02 33.94
N ALA A 232 -13.83 -12.34 35.07
CA ALA A 232 -14.11 -10.91 35.17
C ALA A 232 -13.03 -10.06 34.46
N ALA A 233 -11.77 -10.51 34.47
CA ALA A 233 -10.68 -9.88 33.73
C ALA A 233 -10.87 -10.03 32.21
N GLU A 234 -11.30 -11.20 31.73
CA GLU A 234 -11.69 -11.44 30.33
C GLU A 234 -12.83 -10.51 29.90
N ALA A 235 -13.89 -10.42 30.69
CA ALA A 235 -15.00 -9.52 30.42
C ALA A 235 -14.55 -8.05 30.37
N TYR A 236 -13.60 -7.66 31.22
CA TYR A 236 -13.00 -6.33 31.17
C TYR A 236 -12.22 -6.09 29.88
N CYS A 237 -11.30 -6.98 29.51
CA CYS A 237 -10.53 -6.84 28.27
C CYS A 237 -11.46 -6.78 27.04
N ALA A 238 -12.54 -7.56 27.03
CA ALA A 238 -13.53 -7.56 25.95
C ALA A 238 -14.23 -6.21 25.77
N THR A 239 -14.34 -5.38 26.82
CA THR A 239 -14.88 -4.00 26.68
C THR A 239 -14.00 -3.09 25.84
N TYR A 240 -12.72 -3.43 25.68
CA TYR A 240 -11.75 -2.76 24.83
C TYR A 240 -11.55 -3.49 23.49
N GLY A 241 -12.37 -4.49 23.16
CA GLY A 241 -12.17 -5.34 21.99
C GLY A 241 -10.93 -6.24 22.10
N MET A 242 -10.40 -6.40 23.31
CA MET A 242 -9.18 -7.17 23.59
C MET A 242 -9.51 -8.48 24.29
N LYS A 243 -8.51 -9.35 24.37
CA LYS A 243 -8.53 -10.59 25.15
C LYS A 243 -7.63 -10.44 26.38
N LEU A 244 -7.82 -11.33 27.34
CA LEU A 244 -6.89 -11.45 28.46
C LEU A 244 -5.53 -11.91 27.92
N PHE A 245 -4.45 -11.31 28.42
CA PHE A 245 -3.10 -11.61 27.95
C PHE A 245 -2.73 -13.08 28.20
N ILE A 246 -2.30 -13.74 27.13
CA ILE A 246 -1.77 -15.10 27.14
C ILE A 246 -0.48 -15.09 26.33
N PRO A 247 0.69 -15.35 26.95
CA PRO A 247 1.92 -15.37 26.20
C PRO A 247 1.90 -16.49 25.16
N ARG A 248 2.24 -16.17 23.92
CA ARG A 248 2.18 -17.11 22.79
C ARG A 248 3.48 -17.87 22.57
N SER A 249 4.59 -17.24 22.92
CA SER A 249 5.96 -17.74 22.76
C SER A 249 6.79 -17.34 23.99
N GLU A 250 7.99 -17.90 24.12
CA GLU A 250 8.94 -17.48 25.15
C GLU A 250 9.34 -16.00 25.01
N PRO A 251 9.69 -15.49 23.80
CA PRO A 251 9.91 -14.06 23.59
C PRO A 251 8.73 -13.19 23.99
N HIS A 252 7.50 -13.58 23.64
CA HIS A 252 6.30 -12.82 24.02
C HIS A 252 6.16 -12.72 25.56
N LYS A 253 6.41 -13.82 26.27
CA LYS A 253 6.40 -13.85 27.75
C LYS A 253 7.51 -12.98 28.35
N ASP A 254 8.70 -12.96 27.75
CA ASP A 254 9.81 -12.11 28.21
C ASP A 254 9.56 -10.62 27.98
N SER A 255 9.00 -10.27 26.82
CA SER A 255 8.55 -8.90 26.55
C SER A 255 7.50 -8.47 27.58
N ALA A 256 6.46 -9.28 27.79
CA ALA A 256 5.42 -9.00 28.78
C ALA A 256 5.97 -8.82 30.20
N TRP A 257 6.99 -9.61 30.59
CA TRP A 257 7.68 -9.42 31.88
C TRP A 257 8.36 -8.05 31.99
N ALA A 258 9.03 -7.60 30.93
CA ALA A 258 9.64 -6.27 30.90
C ALA A 258 8.56 -5.17 31.02
N ILE A 259 7.44 -5.30 30.33
CA ILE A 259 6.31 -4.35 30.38
C ILE A 259 5.65 -4.31 31.76
N ALA A 260 5.42 -5.47 32.37
CA ALA A 260 4.85 -5.60 33.72
C ALA A 260 5.66 -4.82 34.77
N ASN A 261 6.99 -4.87 34.65
CA ASN A 261 7.92 -4.24 35.58
C ASN A 261 8.33 -2.81 35.18
N ASN A 262 7.81 -2.28 34.07
CA ASN A 262 8.05 -0.90 33.67
C ASN A 262 6.98 0.04 34.23
N GLY A 263 7.39 0.97 35.11
CA GLY A 263 6.49 1.93 35.75
C GLY A 263 6.07 3.11 34.87
N SER A 264 6.71 3.28 33.71
CA SER A 264 6.38 4.33 32.73
C SER A 264 5.27 3.90 31.75
N ILE A 265 4.91 2.61 31.77
CA ILE A 265 3.86 2.03 30.93
C ILE A 265 2.67 1.71 31.84
N GLY A 266 1.46 2.11 31.46
CA GLY A 266 0.26 1.87 32.26
C GLY A 266 0.30 2.50 33.67
N PRO A 267 -0.44 1.97 34.63
CA PRO A 267 -0.68 2.67 35.90
C PRO A 267 0.45 2.50 36.95
N ASP A 268 1.19 1.38 36.93
CA ASP A 268 2.29 1.11 37.87
C ASP A 268 3.21 -0.05 37.42
N SER A 269 4.36 -0.22 38.09
CA SER A 269 5.27 -1.37 37.93
C SER A 269 4.95 -2.45 38.97
N HIS A 270 4.59 -3.66 38.52
CA HIS A 270 4.32 -4.79 39.43
C HIS A 270 4.40 -6.15 38.73
N ALA A 271 5.00 -7.15 39.38
CA ALA A 271 5.05 -8.52 38.85
C ALA A 271 3.67 -9.22 38.76
N ASP A 272 2.62 -8.66 39.37
CA ASP A 272 1.27 -9.26 39.38
C ASP A 272 0.57 -9.14 38.02
N TYR A 273 1.03 -8.23 37.15
CA TYR A 273 0.60 -8.20 35.75
C TYR A 273 0.90 -9.52 35.02
N MET A 274 1.92 -10.26 35.47
CA MET A 274 2.30 -11.57 34.94
C MET A 274 1.57 -12.73 35.60
N ARG A 275 0.44 -12.48 36.28
CA ARG A 275 -0.51 -13.54 36.60
C ARG A 275 -1.26 -13.90 35.31
N ILE A 276 -0.86 -15.01 34.69
CA ILE A 276 -1.43 -15.47 33.41
C ILE A 276 -2.79 -16.11 33.68
N LEU A 277 -3.80 -15.27 33.87
CA LEU A 277 -5.14 -15.70 34.30
C LEU A 277 -5.90 -16.49 33.20
N GLY A 278 -5.50 -16.37 31.94
CA GLY A 278 -6.20 -16.96 30.79
C GLY A 278 -5.78 -18.39 30.42
N ILE A 279 -5.10 -19.12 31.31
CA ILE A 279 -4.75 -20.53 31.11
C ILE A 279 -5.56 -21.39 32.08
N TYR A 280 -6.34 -22.33 31.54
CA TYR A 280 -7.32 -23.13 32.26
C TYR A 280 -7.06 -24.64 32.13
N PRO A 281 -7.51 -25.44 33.11
CA PRO A 281 -7.41 -26.89 33.03
C PRO A 281 -8.51 -27.44 32.12
N LYS A 282 -8.15 -28.37 31.23
CA LYS A 282 -9.07 -28.99 30.26
C LYS A 282 -10.15 -29.85 30.92
N PHE A 283 -9.88 -30.35 32.13
CA PHE A 283 -10.79 -31.16 32.93
C PHE A 283 -10.41 -31.03 34.42
N ASN A 284 -11.36 -31.27 35.33
CA ASN A 284 -11.08 -31.26 36.75
C ASN A 284 -10.03 -32.32 37.09
N GLY A 285 -8.96 -31.91 37.78
CA GLY A 285 -7.83 -32.79 38.07
C GLY A 285 -6.75 -32.81 37.00
N ALA A 286 -6.75 -31.86 36.06
CA ALA A 286 -5.70 -31.74 35.06
C ALA A 286 -4.35 -31.42 35.72
N THR A 287 -3.31 -32.13 35.31
CA THR A 287 -1.96 -31.95 35.88
C THR A 287 -0.98 -31.44 34.83
N CYS A 288 0.07 -30.78 35.30
CA CYS A 288 1.27 -30.49 34.50
C CYS A 288 2.54 -30.52 35.39
N SER A 289 2.47 -31.28 36.49
CA SER A 289 3.55 -31.45 37.46
C SER A 289 4.81 -32.02 36.81
N SER A 290 5.94 -31.37 37.11
CA SER A 290 7.30 -31.72 36.70
C SER A 290 7.48 -31.79 35.18
N GLN A 291 6.79 -30.91 34.47
CA GLN A 291 6.80 -30.86 33.00
C GLN A 291 6.80 -29.40 32.52
N PRO A 292 7.33 -29.13 31.31
CA PRO A 292 7.13 -27.85 30.64
C PRO A 292 5.65 -27.48 30.51
N MET A 293 5.31 -26.23 30.80
CA MET A 293 3.93 -25.74 30.75
C MET A 293 3.76 -24.81 29.55
N ASN A 294 3.39 -25.41 28.41
CA ASN A 294 3.16 -24.74 27.13
C ASN A 294 2.36 -25.64 26.18
N SER A 295 1.83 -25.05 25.09
CA SER A 295 1.00 -25.75 24.11
C SER A 295 1.71 -26.88 23.34
N SER A 296 3.05 -26.88 23.29
CA SER A 296 3.82 -27.94 22.63
C SER A 296 3.91 -29.21 23.48
N ASN A 297 3.60 -29.14 24.79
CA ASN A 297 3.57 -30.30 25.67
C ASN A 297 2.18 -30.94 25.73
N LEU A 298 1.99 -32.02 24.96
CA LEU A 298 0.72 -32.76 24.91
C LEU A 298 0.35 -33.47 26.23
N ASN A 299 1.32 -33.66 27.14
CA ASN A 299 1.06 -34.26 28.45
C ASN A 299 0.51 -33.25 29.47
N CYS A 300 0.51 -31.97 29.13
CA CYS A 300 -0.03 -30.91 29.95
C CYS A 300 -1.54 -30.80 29.74
N GLY A 301 -2.33 -31.06 30.79
CA GLY A 301 -3.80 -31.03 30.73
C GLY A 301 -4.42 -29.63 30.67
N TRP A 302 -3.72 -28.63 30.16
CA TRP A 302 -4.09 -27.21 30.24
C TRP A 302 -4.20 -26.58 28.84
N HIS A 303 -4.98 -25.51 28.72
CA HIS A 303 -5.21 -24.78 27.48
C HIS A 303 -5.38 -23.28 27.71
N ALA A 304 -5.16 -22.50 26.66
CA ALA A 304 -5.50 -21.08 26.62
C ALA A 304 -7.01 -20.89 26.55
N SER A 305 -7.52 -19.80 27.12
CA SER A 305 -8.93 -19.42 27.10
C SER A 305 -9.50 -19.25 25.69
N ASP A 306 -8.64 -18.96 24.72
CA ASP A 306 -8.99 -18.79 23.31
C ASP A 306 -8.53 -19.96 22.43
N ASP A 307 -8.13 -21.07 23.04
CA ASP A 307 -7.66 -22.30 22.40
C ASP A 307 -6.44 -22.13 21.45
N GLY A 308 -5.80 -20.97 21.47
CA GLY A 308 -4.59 -20.70 20.70
C GLY A 308 -3.30 -21.28 21.30
N PRO A 309 -2.15 -21.09 20.64
CA PRO A 309 -0.84 -21.38 21.21
C PRO A 309 -0.62 -20.61 22.51
N TRP A 310 0.12 -21.21 23.44
CA TRP A 310 0.41 -20.58 24.73
C TRP A 310 1.71 -21.09 25.33
N PHE A 311 2.35 -20.24 26.12
CA PHE A 311 3.63 -20.49 26.74
C PHE A 311 3.69 -19.90 28.15
N VAL A 312 4.08 -20.72 29.13
CA VAL A 312 4.43 -20.24 30.48
C VAL A 312 5.92 -20.47 30.74
N HIS A 313 6.39 -21.71 30.60
CA HIS A 313 7.79 -22.06 30.85
C HIS A 313 8.21 -23.41 30.23
N GLN A 314 9.53 -23.66 30.25
CA GLN A 314 10.17 -24.95 29.92
C GLN A 314 10.72 -25.71 31.14
N VAL A 315 10.50 -25.19 32.35
CA VAL A 315 10.96 -25.80 33.61
C VAL A 315 10.26 -27.15 33.86
N SER A 316 10.99 -28.17 34.32
CA SER A 316 10.48 -29.55 34.50
C SER A 316 10.61 -30.09 35.93
N ASN A 317 10.87 -29.23 36.91
CA ASN A 317 11.06 -29.62 38.32
C ASN A 317 10.07 -28.94 39.29
N ILE A 318 9.04 -28.26 38.77
CA ILE A 318 7.95 -27.69 39.57
C ILE A 318 6.87 -28.75 39.68
N THR A 319 6.48 -29.14 40.90
CA THR A 319 5.51 -30.23 41.15
C THR A 319 4.05 -29.81 41.01
N GLU A 320 3.80 -28.64 40.45
CA GLU A 320 2.49 -28.06 40.19
C GLU A 320 2.31 -27.89 38.67
N PRO A 321 1.09 -27.66 38.15
CA PRO A 321 -0.18 -27.93 38.81
C PRO A 321 -0.36 -29.43 39.08
N ASN A 322 -0.82 -29.75 40.29
CA ASN A 322 -0.91 -31.10 40.83
C ASN A 322 -2.33 -31.71 40.73
N GLY A 323 -3.32 -30.95 40.25
CA GLY A 323 -4.66 -31.45 39.96
C GLY A 323 -5.71 -31.12 41.01
N ASP A 324 -5.51 -30.12 41.85
CA ASP A 324 -6.52 -29.65 42.80
C ASP A 324 -7.38 -28.51 42.22
N ASN A 325 -7.69 -28.58 40.93
CA ASN A 325 -8.35 -27.54 40.14
C ASN A 325 -9.80 -27.81 39.72
N ASN A 326 -10.45 -26.74 39.26
CA ASN A 326 -11.69 -26.76 38.49
C ASN A 326 -11.46 -26.19 37.08
N VAL A 327 -12.24 -26.60 36.08
CA VAL A 327 -12.14 -26.10 34.69
C VAL A 327 -12.25 -24.58 34.50
N THR A 328 -12.74 -23.84 35.50
CA THR A 328 -12.85 -22.37 35.48
C THR A 328 -11.80 -21.67 36.35
N ALA A 329 -10.88 -22.41 36.95
CA ALA A 329 -9.92 -21.88 37.92
C ALA A 329 -8.63 -21.45 37.23
N SER A 330 -8.25 -20.19 37.42
CA SER A 330 -6.93 -19.67 37.09
C SER A 330 -5.88 -20.07 38.11
N MET A 331 -4.61 -20.10 37.69
CA MET A 331 -3.48 -20.43 38.54
C MET A 331 -2.81 -19.20 39.17
N TYR A 332 -2.11 -19.45 40.26
CA TYR A 332 -1.14 -18.52 40.82
C TYR A 332 0.21 -18.69 40.13
N TYR A 333 0.91 -17.59 39.89
CA TYR A 333 2.27 -17.59 39.35
C TYR A 333 3.16 -16.71 40.22
N GLN A 334 4.32 -17.23 40.55
CA GLN A 334 5.38 -16.50 41.23
C GLN A 334 6.61 -16.48 40.32
N TRP A 335 7.11 -15.28 40.07
CA TRP A 335 8.21 -15.03 39.16
C TRP A 335 9.46 -14.60 39.91
N GLN A 336 10.61 -15.01 39.40
CA GLN A 336 11.91 -14.50 39.82
C GLN A 336 12.15 -13.12 39.22
N GLY A 337 13.09 -12.34 39.76
CA GLY A 337 13.39 -10.98 39.26
C GLY A 337 13.88 -10.92 37.80
N ASN A 338 14.25 -12.05 37.21
CA ASN A 338 14.68 -12.18 35.82
C ASN A 338 13.55 -12.65 34.87
N GLY A 339 12.30 -12.74 35.34
CA GLY A 339 11.16 -13.17 34.52
C GLY A 339 11.03 -14.68 34.32
N GLN A 340 11.87 -15.48 34.96
CA GLN A 340 11.68 -16.93 35.01
C GLN A 340 10.67 -17.30 36.09
N ILE A 341 9.87 -18.33 35.82
CA ILE A 341 8.94 -18.86 36.82
C ILE A 341 9.73 -19.41 38.02
N GLN A 342 9.32 -19.04 39.23
CA GLN A 342 9.83 -19.60 40.48
C GLN A 342 8.94 -20.76 40.93
N TRP A 343 7.64 -20.53 40.91
CA TRP A 343 6.62 -21.46 41.38
C TRP A 343 5.25 -21.06 40.80
N HIS A 344 4.34 -22.00 40.71
CA HIS A 344 2.93 -21.76 40.38
C HIS A 344 2.07 -22.76 41.13
N ASN A 345 0.78 -22.50 41.26
CA ASN A 345 -0.15 -23.37 41.96
C ASN A 345 -1.53 -23.33 41.32
N ASP A 346 -2.16 -24.49 41.16
CA ASP A 346 -3.59 -24.59 40.91
C ASP A 346 -4.37 -24.68 42.23
N ILE A 347 -5.65 -24.28 42.21
CA ILE A 347 -6.60 -24.47 43.30
C ILE A 347 -8.01 -24.65 42.74
N GLY A 348 -8.92 -25.16 43.57
CA GLY A 348 -10.33 -25.31 43.23
C GLY A 348 -11.11 -23.99 43.30
N GLY A 349 -12.40 -24.08 43.03
CA GLY A 349 -13.30 -22.92 43.04
C GLY A 349 -13.09 -22.05 41.80
N ASN A 350 -12.92 -20.74 42.02
CA ASN A 350 -12.71 -19.74 40.97
C ASN A 350 -11.22 -19.51 40.64
N GLY A 351 -10.31 -20.28 41.25
CA GLY A 351 -8.86 -20.05 41.10
C GLY A 351 -8.38 -18.80 41.82
N TYR A 352 -7.23 -18.29 41.39
CA TYR A 352 -6.61 -17.10 41.95
C TYR A 352 -7.08 -15.81 41.28
N ALA A 353 -7.39 -14.81 42.10
CA ALA A 353 -7.66 -13.45 41.64
C ALA A 353 -6.38 -12.60 41.60
N SER A 354 -6.45 -11.46 40.93
CA SER A 354 -5.43 -10.42 40.94
C SER A 354 -6.06 -9.04 40.89
N THR A 355 -5.44 -8.05 41.52
CA THR A 355 -5.80 -6.64 41.29
C THR A 355 -5.28 -6.11 39.96
N ARG A 356 -4.32 -6.81 39.35
CA ARG A 356 -3.60 -6.42 38.14
C ARG A 356 -3.59 -7.53 37.11
N PHE A 357 -3.80 -7.17 35.86
CA PHE A 357 -3.72 -8.08 34.71
C PHE A 357 -3.41 -7.29 33.45
N MET A 358 -3.07 -8.00 32.37
CA MET A 358 -2.85 -7.39 31.06
C MET A 358 -3.89 -7.86 30.06
N CYS A 359 -4.25 -6.99 29.14
CA CYS A 359 -5.02 -7.33 27.95
C CYS A 359 -4.12 -7.25 26.71
N ASP A 360 -4.44 -8.06 25.72
CA ASP A 360 -3.77 -8.15 24.42
C ASP A 360 -4.83 -8.37 23.33
N ILE A 361 -4.58 -7.94 22.10
CA ILE A 361 -5.45 -8.24 20.95
C ILE A 361 -5.37 -9.75 20.62
N GLY A 362 -4.18 -10.34 20.76
CA GLY A 362 -3.95 -11.76 20.52
C GLY A 362 -4.07 -12.15 19.04
N ASP A 363 -3.80 -11.22 18.14
CA ASP A 363 -3.70 -11.38 16.69
C ASP A 363 -2.30 -11.83 16.25
N LYS A 364 -1.23 -11.41 16.95
CA LYS A 364 0.12 -11.92 16.74
C LYS A 364 0.29 -13.32 17.32
N THR A 365 0.41 -14.31 16.43
CA THR A 365 0.82 -15.68 16.79
C THR A 365 2.33 -15.91 16.58
N PRO A 366 2.93 -16.94 17.22
CA PRO A 366 4.32 -17.30 17.04
C PRO A 366 4.65 -17.74 15.61
#